data_AF-A0A0W8C7F2-F1
#
_entry.id   AF-A0A0W8C7F2-F1
#
_cell.length_a   1.000
_cell.length_b   1.000
_cell.length_c   1.000
_cell.angle_alpha   90.00
_cell.angle_beta   90.00
_cell.angle_gamma   90.00
#
_symmetry.space_group_name_H-M   'P 1'
#
loop_
_entity.id
_entity.type
_entity.pdbx_description
1 polymer ?
#
loop_
_entity_poly.entity_id
_entity_poly.type
_entity_poly.pdbx_seq_one_letter_code
_entity_poly.pdbx_strand_id
1 'polypeptide(L)'
;MSDPNCVEPACADKMGFFKSSMGKKTKKTAAQPKPATDCPLDRQELGKSTWGLLHSMGIYYPDKPSPEYQAKAKTFVEALALMYPCVHCAEDFQKEIAKSPPRVESRTTFSIWLCEQHNIVNRKIHKPVFECTMEKLEERWRKGKPACWGEDGDEDSAQDTLR
;
A
#
# COMPACT_ATOMS: atom_id res chain seq x y z
N MET A 1 11.09 -23.14 -6.01
CA MET A 1 10.61 -24.09 -5.00
C MET A 1 9.48 -23.40 -4.29
N SER A 2 8.25 -23.86 -4.46
CA SER A 2 7.05 -23.30 -3.83
C SER A 2 7.14 -23.51 -2.33
N ASP A 3 7.15 -22.41 -1.58
CA ASP A 3 7.10 -22.42 -0.12
C ASP A 3 5.80 -23.13 0.31
N PRO A 4 5.86 -24.17 1.17
CA PRO A 4 4.68 -24.90 1.63
C PRO A 4 3.67 -24.01 2.39
N ASN A 5 4.06 -22.80 2.79
CA ASN A 5 3.17 -21.80 3.38
C ASN A 5 2.47 -20.89 2.35
N CYS A 6 2.78 -21.00 1.05
CA CYS A 6 2.18 -20.22 -0.04
C CYS A 6 0.99 -20.94 -0.71
N VAL A 7 0.16 -21.64 0.08
CA VAL A 7 -1.07 -22.28 -0.41
C VAL A 7 -2.25 -21.30 -0.40
N GLU A 8 -2.19 -20.25 0.42
CA GLU A 8 -3.25 -19.25 0.55
C GLU A 8 -3.23 -18.21 -0.61
N PRO A 9 -4.39 -17.88 -1.20
CA PRO A 9 -4.48 -16.89 -2.29
C PRO A 9 -3.85 -15.53 -1.96
N ALA A 10 -3.95 -15.09 -0.71
CA ALA A 10 -3.38 -13.84 -0.22
C ALA A 10 -1.83 -13.82 -0.23
N CYS A 11 -1.18 -14.99 -0.24
CA CYS A 11 0.27 -15.13 -0.36
C CYS A 11 0.73 -15.35 -1.81
N ALA A 12 -0.19 -15.77 -2.70
CA ALA A 12 0.11 -16.15 -4.07
C ALA A 12 0.24 -14.94 -5.02
N ASP A 13 1.06 -15.12 -6.06
CA ASP A 13 1.18 -14.20 -7.19
C ASP A 13 0.51 -14.83 -8.42
N LYS A 14 -0.39 -14.10 -9.10
CA LYS A 14 -1.12 -14.61 -10.28
C LYS A 14 -0.19 -15.12 -11.40
N MET A 15 1.06 -14.67 -11.46
CA MET A 15 2.04 -15.13 -12.45
C MET A 15 2.50 -16.59 -12.23
N GLY A 16 2.26 -17.18 -11.05
CA GLY A 16 2.63 -18.55 -10.70
C GLY A 16 1.82 -19.64 -11.40
N PHE A 17 0.64 -19.31 -11.95
CA PHE A 17 -0.28 -20.28 -12.57
C PHE A 17 0.01 -20.59 -14.06
N PHE A 18 0.94 -19.87 -14.72
CA PHE A 18 1.14 -19.94 -16.18
C PHE A 18 2.37 -20.74 -16.66
N LYS A 19 3.01 -21.54 -15.81
CA LYS A 19 4.11 -22.44 -16.23
C LYS A 19 3.70 -23.92 -16.25
N SER A 20 2.76 -24.25 -17.13
CA SER A 20 2.69 -25.59 -17.75
C SER A 20 1.82 -25.55 -19.00
N SER A 21 2.34 -24.97 -20.09
CA SER A 21 2.03 -25.43 -21.45
C SER A 21 2.96 -24.70 -22.42
N MET A 22 3.97 -25.40 -22.93
CA MET A 22 4.84 -24.91 -23.98
C MET A 22 4.25 -25.39 -25.32
N GLY A 23 3.61 -24.48 -26.06
CA GLY A 23 3.00 -24.78 -27.36
C GLY A 23 2.78 -23.54 -28.21
N LYS A 24 3.62 -23.40 -29.24
CA LYS A 24 3.60 -22.52 -30.45
C LYS A 24 2.67 -21.29 -30.55
N LYS A 25 3.33 -20.19 -30.97
CA LYS A 25 2.82 -18.85 -31.34
C LYS A 25 1.58 -18.82 -32.24
N THR A 26 0.67 -17.90 -31.93
CA THR A 26 0.01 -17.00 -32.89
C THR A 26 -0.30 -15.66 -32.21
N LYS A 27 0.25 -14.55 -32.75
CA LYS A 27 -0.10 -13.19 -32.34
C LYS A 27 -1.53 -12.89 -32.81
N LYS A 28 -2.49 -12.92 -31.89
CA LYS A 28 -3.71 -12.10 -31.96
C LYS A 28 -3.64 -11.15 -30.77
N THR A 29 -3.76 -9.85 -31.03
CA THR A 29 -4.03 -8.84 -30.01
C THR A 29 -5.42 -9.13 -29.43
N ALA A 30 -5.48 -10.06 -28.49
CA ALA A 30 -6.65 -10.27 -27.66
C ALA A 30 -6.70 -9.12 -26.65
N ALA A 31 -7.81 -8.40 -26.63
CA ALA A 31 -8.16 -7.54 -25.51
C ALA A 31 -8.02 -8.37 -24.23
N GLN A 32 -7.29 -7.86 -23.25
CA GLN A 32 -7.10 -8.58 -22.00
C GLN A 32 -8.47 -8.92 -21.40
N PRO A 33 -8.72 -10.18 -21.02
CA PRO A 33 -9.96 -10.55 -20.36
C PRO A 33 -10.10 -9.66 -19.13
N LYS A 34 -11.23 -8.97 -19.01
CA LYS A 34 -11.55 -8.23 -17.79
C LYS A 34 -11.38 -9.19 -16.60
N PRO A 35 -10.61 -8.83 -15.57
CA PRO A 35 -10.48 -9.69 -14.40
C PRO A 35 -11.89 -9.95 -13.86
N ALA A 36 -12.21 -11.23 -13.62
CA ALA A 36 -13.48 -11.61 -13.01
C ALA A 36 -13.62 -10.85 -11.68
N THR A 37 -14.71 -10.10 -11.56
CA THR A 37 -14.93 -9.10 -10.49
C THR A 37 -15.11 -9.71 -9.10
N ASP A 38 -15.20 -11.05 -9.00
CA ASP A 38 -15.54 -11.77 -7.77
C ASP A 38 -14.46 -12.77 -7.33
N CYS A 39 -13.21 -12.58 -7.77
CA CYS A 39 -12.09 -13.41 -7.31
C CYS A 39 -11.51 -12.90 -5.98
N PRO A 40 -11.03 -13.80 -5.09
CA PRO A 40 -10.22 -13.40 -3.93
C PRO A 40 -9.01 -12.58 -4.36
N LEU A 41 -8.65 -11.60 -3.53
CA LEU A 41 -7.47 -10.75 -3.78
C LEU A 41 -6.20 -11.59 -3.75
N ASP A 42 -5.34 -11.38 -4.74
CA ASP A 42 -3.96 -11.88 -4.66
C ASP A 42 -3.10 -11.01 -3.73
N ARG A 43 -1.85 -11.44 -3.52
CA ARG A 43 -0.89 -10.71 -2.68
C ARG A 43 -0.66 -9.26 -3.11
N GLN A 44 -0.65 -8.98 -4.41
CA GLN A 44 -0.39 -7.63 -4.93
C GLN A 44 -1.61 -6.73 -4.76
N GLU A 45 -2.81 -7.24 -5.03
CA GLU A 45 -4.08 -6.53 -4.89
C GLU A 45 -4.37 -6.20 -3.42
N LEU A 46 -4.17 -7.17 -2.53
CA LEU A 46 -4.29 -7.00 -1.09
C LEU A 46 -3.24 -5.99 -0.58
N GLY A 47 -1.99 -6.13 -1.00
CA GLY A 47 -0.90 -5.19 -0.65
C GLY A 47 -1.21 -3.76 -1.08
N LYS A 48 -1.61 -3.57 -2.34
CA LYS A 48 -1.97 -2.24 -2.87
C LYS A 48 -3.13 -1.62 -2.10
N SER A 49 -4.18 -2.39 -1.81
CA SER A 49 -5.34 -1.91 -1.05
C SER A 49 -4.97 -1.52 0.37
N THR A 50 -4.12 -2.32 1.03
CA THR A 50 -3.65 -2.07 2.40
C THR A 50 -2.78 -0.81 2.48
N TRP A 51 -1.84 -0.64 1.54
CA TRP A 51 -1.04 0.58 1.47
C TRP A 51 -1.90 1.81 1.16
N GLY A 52 -2.94 1.66 0.34
CA GLY A 52 -3.93 2.72 0.12
C GLY A 52 -4.56 3.19 1.43
N LEU A 53 -5.09 2.25 2.22
CA LEU A 53 -5.64 2.55 3.55
C LEU A 53 -4.59 3.22 4.46
N LEU A 54 -3.41 2.62 4.61
CA LEU A 54 -2.38 3.09 5.52
C LEU A 54 -1.90 4.51 5.18
N HIS A 55 -1.59 4.78 3.91
CA HIS A 55 -1.15 6.11 3.49
C HIS A 55 -2.26 7.16 3.63
N SER A 56 -3.53 6.79 3.39
CA SER A 56 -4.67 7.66 3.70
C SER A 56 -4.80 7.94 5.20
N MET A 57 -4.66 6.93 6.06
CA MET A 57 -4.65 7.13 7.51
C MET A 57 -3.52 8.07 7.94
N GLY A 58 -2.33 7.95 7.34
CA GLY A 58 -1.19 8.81 7.60
C GLY A 58 -1.43 10.26 7.21
N ILE A 59 -1.87 10.51 5.97
CA ILE A 59 -1.99 11.87 5.42
C ILE A 59 -3.19 12.66 5.99
N TYR A 60 -4.22 11.96 6.45
CA TYR A 60 -5.36 12.56 7.16
C TYR A 60 -5.21 12.51 8.69
N TYR A 61 -4.09 12.01 9.21
CA TYR A 61 -3.81 12.00 10.62
C TYR A 61 -3.72 13.44 11.19
N PRO A 62 -4.07 13.70 12.46
CA PRO A 62 -3.98 15.04 13.04
C PRO A 62 -2.53 15.54 13.14
N ASP A 63 -2.31 16.85 12.96
CA ASP A 63 -0.99 17.45 13.22
C ASP A 63 -0.63 17.41 14.71
N LYS A 64 -1.64 17.45 15.60
CA LYS A 64 -1.52 17.41 17.06
C LYS A 64 -2.48 16.36 17.65
N PRO A 65 -2.21 15.06 17.51
CA PRO A 65 -3.07 13.99 18.02
C PRO A 65 -3.04 13.93 19.55
N SER A 66 -4.16 13.57 20.17
CA SER A 66 -4.20 13.30 21.62
C SER A 66 -3.35 12.05 21.96
N PRO A 67 -2.84 11.92 23.20
CA PRO A 67 -2.10 10.73 23.62
C PRO A 67 -2.87 9.42 23.40
N GLU A 68 -4.20 9.45 23.59
CA GLU A 68 -5.07 8.31 23.31
C GLU A 68 -5.07 7.95 21.83
N TYR A 69 -5.24 8.93 20.94
CA TYR A 69 -5.25 8.70 19.49
C TYR A 69 -3.91 8.12 19.00
N GLN A 70 -2.79 8.61 19.55
CA GLN A 70 -1.46 8.04 19.30
C GLN A 70 -1.37 6.57 19.73
N ALA A 71 -1.85 6.23 20.93
CA ALA A 71 -1.86 4.86 21.41
C ALA A 71 -2.71 3.93 20.53
N LYS A 72 -3.88 4.42 20.07
CA LYS A 72 -4.74 3.67 19.14
C LYS A 72 -4.09 3.48 17.77
N ALA A 73 -3.38 4.49 17.25
CA ALA A 73 -2.66 4.38 15.99
C ALA A 73 -1.53 3.33 16.05
N LYS A 74 -0.75 3.31 17.14
CA LYS A 74 0.27 2.26 17.38
C LYS A 74 -0.37 0.88 17.43
N THR A 75 -1.42 0.74 18.25
CA THR A 75 -2.16 -0.52 18.41
C THR A 75 -2.72 -1.00 17.07
N PHE A 76 -3.26 -0.11 16.25
CA PHE A 76 -3.78 -0.46 14.92
C PHE A 76 -2.68 -1.03 14.01
N VAL A 77 -1.51 -0.38 13.95
CA VAL A 77 -0.39 -0.84 13.12
C VAL A 77 0.15 -2.19 13.59
N GLU A 78 0.30 -2.37 14.91
CA GLU A 78 0.74 -3.64 15.50
C GLU A 78 -0.27 -4.77 15.26
N ALA A 79 -1.57 -4.49 15.45
CA ALA A 79 -2.64 -5.45 15.19
C ALA A 79 -2.71 -5.81 13.70
N LEU A 80 -2.54 -4.84 12.80
CA LEU A 80 -2.46 -5.09 11.36
C LEU A 80 -1.27 -6.00 11.04
N ALA A 81 -0.10 -5.73 11.59
CA ALA A 81 1.10 -6.53 11.35
C ALA A 81 0.97 -7.97 11.87
N LEU A 82 0.23 -8.17 12.96
CA LEU A 82 -0.07 -9.51 13.49
C LEU A 82 -1.09 -10.27 12.62
N MET A 83 -2.15 -9.59 12.18
CA MET A 83 -3.30 -10.22 11.52
C MET A 83 -3.22 -10.19 9.99
N TYR A 84 -2.14 -9.68 9.41
CA TYR A 84 -2.05 -9.53 7.96
C TYR A 84 -2.12 -10.90 7.25
N PRO A 85 -3.04 -11.12 6.29
CA PRO A 85 -3.30 -12.47 5.75
C PRO A 85 -2.12 -13.14 5.03
N CYS A 86 -1.17 -12.34 4.53
CA CYS A 86 0.05 -12.85 3.95
C CYS A 86 1.07 -13.16 5.07
N VAL A 87 1.26 -14.43 5.45
CA VAL A 87 2.06 -14.83 6.61
C VAL A 87 3.49 -14.28 6.58
N HIS A 88 4.23 -14.50 5.48
CA HIS A 88 5.61 -14.00 5.40
C HIS A 88 5.65 -12.46 5.36
N CYS A 89 4.65 -11.81 4.74
CA CYS A 89 4.54 -10.35 4.76
C CYS A 89 4.29 -9.83 6.18
N ALA A 90 3.45 -10.52 6.96
CA ALA A 90 3.12 -10.20 8.34
C ALA A 90 4.35 -10.31 9.25
N GLU A 91 5.07 -11.44 9.16
CA GLU A 91 6.30 -11.69 9.92
C GLU A 91 7.40 -10.66 9.61
N ASP A 92 7.58 -10.33 8.33
CA ASP A 92 8.53 -9.30 7.92
C ASP A 92 8.14 -7.94 8.52
N PHE A 93 6.86 -7.56 8.43
CA PHE A 93 6.41 -6.25 8.90
C PHE A 93 6.51 -6.14 10.43
N GLN A 94 6.23 -7.21 11.18
CA GLN A 94 6.45 -7.26 12.62
C GLN A 94 7.94 -7.05 12.99
N LYS A 95 8.87 -7.67 12.25
CA LYS A 95 10.32 -7.45 12.44
C LYS A 95 10.72 -6.00 12.16
N GLU A 96 10.17 -5.39 11.13
CA GLU A 96 10.48 -3.99 10.79
C GLU A 96 9.87 -3.01 11.80
N ILE A 97 8.66 -3.26 12.31
CA ILE A 97 8.05 -2.48 13.40
C ILE A 97 8.90 -2.58 14.67
N ALA A 98 9.43 -3.76 15.02
CA ALA A 98 10.30 -3.91 16.18
C ALA A 98 11.61 -3.10 16.06
N LYS A 99 12.16 -2.95 14.85
CA LYS A 99 13.36 -2.13 14.59
C LYS A 99 13.05 -0.63 14.52
N SER A 100 11.91 -0.28 13.95
CA SER A 100 11.47 1.09 13.73
C SER A 100 9.99 1.21 14.12
N PRO A 101 9.69 1.45 15.41
CA PRO A 101 8.31 1.56 15.88
C PRO A 101 7.55 2.71 15.19
N PRO A 102 6.20 2.63 15.10
CA PRO A 102 5.39 3.67 14.47
C PRO A 102 5.58 5.02 15.16
N ARG A 103 6.01 6.02 14.39
CA ARG A 103 6.11 7.41 14.82
C ARG A 103 4.77 8.09 14.58
N VAL A 104 4.02 8.34 15.65
CA VAL A 104 2.61 8.77 15.57
C VAL A 104 2.38 10.11 16.26
N GLU A 105 3.45 10.87 16.51
CA GLU A 105 3.42 12.12 17.25
C GLU A 105 2.73 13.24 16.47
N SER A 106 2.66 13.12 15.14
CA SER A 106 2.02 14.08 14.23
C SER A 106 1.74 13.45 12.87
N ARG A 107 0.91 14.13 12.05
CA ARG A 107 0.68 13.77 10.65
C ARG A 107 1.96 13.54 9.87
N THR A 108 2.91 14.46 10.01
CA THR A 108 4.19 14.41 9.31
C THR A 108 4.99 13.17 9.71
N THR A 109 5.17 12.96 11.02
CA THR A 109 5.99 11.84 11.50
C THR A 109 5.40 10.50 11.12
N PHE A 110 4.07 10.36 11.16
CA PHE A 110 3.38 9.13 10.77
C PHE A 110 3.38 8.87 9.28
N SER A 111 3.08 9.89 8.47
CA SER A 111 3.12 9.78 7.00
C SER A 111 4.52 9.40 6.49
N ILE A 112 5.56 10.02 7.05
CA ILE A 112 6.94 9.73 6.68
C ILE A 112 7.34 8.31 7.12
N TRP A 113 6.99 7.89 8.34
CA TRP A 113 7.25 6.53 8.80
C TRP A 113 6.58 5.49 7.88
N LEU A 114 5.31 5.68 7.52
CA LEU A 114 4.60 4.80 6.59
C LEU A 114 5.29 4.71 5.22
N CYS A 115 5.79 5.84 4.70
CA CYS A 115 6.55 5.87 3.46
C CYS A 115 7.87 5.10 3.56
N GLU A 116 8.61 5.26 4.65
CA GLU A 116 9.85 4.53 4.91
C GLU A 116 9.61 3.02 4.97
N GLN A 117 8.56 2.58 5.68
CA GLN A 117 8.18 1.17 5.76
C GLN A 117 7.78 0.61 4.39
N HIS A 118 6.98 1.35 3.63
CA HIS A 118 6.61 0.95 2.27
C HIS A 118 7.85 0.85 1.37
N ASN A 119 8.83 1.73 1.53
CA ASN A 119 10.09 1.68 0.80
C ASN A 119 10.99 0.51 1.17
N ILE A 120 10.93 0.01 2.40
CA ILE A 120 11.60 -1.25 2.77
C ILE A 120 11.03 -2.40 1.94
N VAL A 121 9.70 -2.48 1.82
CA VAL A 121 9.04 -3.47 0.96
C VAL A 121 9.40 -3.26 -0.51
N ASN A 122 9.36 -2.03 -1.03
CA ASN A 122 9.72 -1.73 -2.42
C ASN A 122 11.12 -2.25 -2.75
N ARG A 123 12.11 -1.98 -1.90
CA ARG A 123 13.48 -2.50 -2.08
C ARG A 123 13.50 -4.03 -2.09
N LYS A 124 12.80 -4.67 -1.15
CA LYS A 124 12.73 -6.15 -1.04
C LYS A 124 12.17 -6.80 -2.31
N ILE A 125 11.20 -6.16 -2.96
CA ILE A 125 10.55 -6.67 -4.19
C ILE A 125 11.05 -5.98 -5.47
N HIS A 126 12.21 -5.33 -5.41
CA HIS A 126 12.88 -4.67 -6.53
C HIS A 126 12.02 -3.63 -7.27
N LYS A 127 11.17 -2.91 -6.53
CA LYS A 127 10.45 -1.73 -7.03
C LYS A 127 11.23 -0.45 -6.72
N PRO A 128 11.05 0.61 -7.53
CA PRO A 128 11.61 1.93 -7.22
C PRO A 128 11.18 2.42 -5.84
N VAL A 129 12.06 3.16 -5.17
CA VAL A 129 11.71 3.86 -3.93
C VAL A 129 10.87 5.09 -4.25
N PHE A 130 9.94 5.42 -3.35
CA PHE A 130 9.19 6.65 -3.36
C PHE A 130 9.93 7.72 -2.54
N GLU A 131 9.89 8.97 -2.98
CA GLU A 131 10.50 10.08 -2.24
C GLU A 131 9.63 10.44 -1.02
N CYS A 132 10.12 10.14 0.19
CA CYS A 132 9.40 10.38 1.43
C CYS A 132 9.51 11.84 1.89
N THR A 133 8.93 12.76 1.14
CA THR A 133 8.73 14.15 1.55
C THR A 133 7.23 14.43 1.70
N MET A 134 6.86 15.35 2.60
CA MET A 134 5.45 15.71 2.77
C MET A 134 4.82 16.23 1.48
N GLU A 135 5.56 16.97 0.66
CA GLU A 135 5.08 17.42 -0.65
C GLU A 135 4.64 16.25 -1.55
N LYS A 136 5.49 15.22 -1.71
CA LYS A 136 5.18 14.06 -2.55
C LYS A 136 4.08 13.19 -1.96
N LEU A 137 4.02 13.07 -0.63
CA LEU A 137 2.97 12.31 0.05
C LEU A 137 1.61 13.01 -0.07
N GLU A 138 1.57 14.34 0.10
CA GLU A 138 0.36 15.16 -0.11
C GLU A 138 -0.13 15.06 -1.56
N GLU A 139 0.75 15.24 -2.55
CA GLU A 139 0.40 15.08 -3.98
C GLU A 139 -0.18 13.69 -4.24
N ARG A 140 0.46 12.63 -3.72
CA ARG A 140 0.07 11.26 -4.04
C ARG A 140 -1.19 10.78 -3.32
N TRP A 141 -1.38 11.16 -2.06
CA TRP A 141 -2.37 10.53 -1.19
C TRP A 141 -3.50 11.46 -0.72
N ARG A 142 -3.42 12.76 -1.03
CA ARG A 142 -4.46 13.73 -0.64
C ARG A 142 -4.90 14.64 -1.77
N LYS A 143 -3.98 15.42 -2.34
CA LYS A 143 -4.29 16.50 -3.28
C LYS A 143 -4.41 16.04 -4.72
N GLY A 144 -3.73 14.96 -5.10
CA GLY A 144 -3.64 14.55 -6.50
C GLY A 144 -2.82 15.51 -7.36
N LYS A 145 -2.54 15.09 -8.60
CA LYS A 145 -2.04 15.99 -9.65
C LYS A 145 -3.21 16.72 -10.31
N PRO A 146 -3.01 17.84 -11.03
CA PRO A 146 -4.10 18.51 -11.74
C PRO A 146 -4.92 17.56 -12.63
N ALA A 147 -4.26 16.59 -13.29
CA ALA A 147 -4.90 15.57 -14.11
C ALA A 147 -5.89 14.65 -13.34
N CYS A 148 -5.87 14.62 -12.01
CA CYS A 148 -6.86 13.91 -11.20
C CYS A 148 -8.23 14.60 -11.17
N TRP A 149 -8.29 15.89 -11.52
CA TRP A 149 -9.47 16.74 -11.34
C TRP A 149 -10.08 17.26 -12.67
N GLY A 150 -9.46 16.99 -13.82
CA GLY A 150 -9.95 17.39 -15.15
C GLY A 150 -9.29 18.66 -15.70
N GLU A 151 -9.59 19.03 -16.96
CA GLU A 151 -8.98 20.17 -17.68
C GLU A 151 -9.31 21.55 -17.08
N ASP A 152 -10.22 21.62 -16.11
CA ASP A 152 -10.67 22.85 -15.41
C ASP A 152 -10.37 22.82 -13.90
N GLY A 153 -9.33 22.09 -13.47
CA GLY A 153 -8.94 22.00 -12.05
C GLY A 153 -8.42 23.33 -11.49
N ASP A 154 -9.31 24.30 -11.27
CA ASP A 154 -9.01 25.53 -10.52
C ASP A 154 -8.51 25.14 -9.12
N GLU A 155 -7.31 25.61 -8.77
CA GLU A 155 -6.64 25.35 -7.49
C GLU A 155 -7.51 25.71 -6.27
N ASP A 156 -8.52 26.57 -6.46
CA ASP A 156 -9.47 27.01 -5.44
C ASP A 156 -10.46 25.90 -5.02
N SER A 157 -10.86 25.02 -5.95
CA SER A 157 -11.80 23.91 -5.66
C SER A 157 -11.18 22.81 -4.77
N ALA A 158 -9.85 22.66 -4.84
CA ALA A 158 -9.10 21.72 -4.00
C ALA A 158 -8.94 22.23 -2.55
N GLN A 159 -9.12 23.53 -2.29
CA GLN A 159 -9.01 24.11 -0.95
C GLN A 159 -10.33 24.06 -0.16
N ASP A 160 -11.48 24.14 -0.85
CA ASP A 160 -12.80 24.13 -0.20
C ASP A 160 -13.19 22.74 0.36
N THR A 161 -12.67 21.67 -0.23
CA THR A 161 -12.85 20.29 0.26
C THR A 161 -11.91 19.90 1.42
N LEU A 162 -11.01 20.81 1.83
CA LEU A 162 -10.03 20.59 2.90
C LEU A 162 -10.37 21.32 4.22
N ARG A 163 -11.57 21.92 4.33
CA ARG A 163 -12.10 22.52 5.57
C ARG A 163 -12.79 21.49 6.47
#